data_AF-A0A537XH35-F1
#
_entry.id   AF-A0A537XH35-F1
#
_cell.length_a   1.000
_cell.length_b   1.000
_cell.length_c   1.000
_cell.angle_alpha   90.00
_cell.angle_beta   90.00
_cell.angle_gamma   90.00
#
_symmetry.space_group_name_H-M   'P 1'
#
loop_
_entity.id
_entity.type
_entity.pdbx_description
1 polymer ?
#
loop_
_entity_poly.entity_id
_entity_poly.type
_entity_poly.pdbx_seq_one_letter_code
_entity_poly.pdbx_strand_id
1 'polypeptide(L)' 'MDMAEELAAVIDEIRAAKPVPFSTSAMVNRKDLVERLEELRENLPLEIKRAAHVVADRQDVLAQSR' A
#
# COMPACT_ATOMS: atom_id res chain seq x y z
N MET A 1 15.17 -10.05 -2.12
CA MET A 1 14.32 -9.69 -0.96
C MET A 1 12.89 -10.01 -1.34
N ASP A 2 12.08 -10.55 -0.44
CA ASP A 2 10.66 -10.78 -0.73
C ASP A 2 9.94 -9.42 -0.88
N MET A 3 9.05 -9.29 -1.86
CA MET A 3 8.25 -8.06 -2.03
C MET A 3 7.37 -7.79 -0.81
N ALA A 4 6.90 -8.84 -0.13
CA ALA A 4 6.14 -8.70 1.09
C ALA A 4 7.00 -8.12 2.24
N GLU A 5 8.26 -8.54 2.33
CA GLU A 5 9.23 -8.00 3.29
C GLU A 5 9.53 -6.53 2.98
N GLU A 6 9.75 -6.18 1.71
CA GLU A 6 10.03 -4.80 1.31
C GLU A 6 8.83 -3.86 1.54
N LEU A 7 7.60 -4.33 1.26
CA LEU A 7 6.39 -3.57 1.58
C LEU A 7 6.22 -3.37 3.09
N ALA A 8 6.49 -4.39 3.90
CA ALA A 8 6.46 -4.27 5.36
C ALA A 8 7.50 -3.26 5.86
N ALA A 9 8.72 -3.30 5.31
CA ALA A 9 9.79 -2.36 5.65
C ALA A 9 9.39 -0.91 5.33
N VAL A 10 8.79 -0.66 4.16
CA VAL A 10 8.25 0.66 3.79
C VAL A 10 7.18 1.15 4.77
N ILE A 11 6.27 0.27 5.21
CA ILE A 11 5.23 0.62 6.19
C ILE A 11 5.84 0.98 7.53
N ASP A 12 6.82 0.20 7.99
CA ASP A 12 7.46 0.44 9.28
C ASP A 12 8.31 1.71 9.29
N GLU A 13 8.95 2.05 8.16
CA GLU A 13 9.61 3.35 7.99
C GLU A 13 8.63 4.52 8.15
N ILE A 14 7.45 4.45 7.51
CA ILE A 14 6.42 5.49 7.64
C ILE A 14 5.89 5.58 9.09
N ARG A 15 5.75 4.45 9.79
CA ARG A 15 5.33 4.43 11.20
C ARG A 15 6.36 5.03 12.14
N ALA A 16 7.64 4.81 11.86
CA ALA A 16 8.75 5.35 12.62
C ALA A 16 9.05 6.83 12.29
N ALA A 17 8.51 7.33 11.17
CA ALA A 17 8.72 8.68 10.70
C ALA A 17 8.22 9.73 11.70
N LYS A 18 8.95 10.84 11.79
CA LYS A 18 8.62 11.91 12.73
C LYS A 18 7.30 12.59 12.33
N PRO A 19 6.29 12.67 13.20
CA PRO A 19 5.03 13.33 12.88
C PRO A 19 5.23 14.84 12.72
N VAL A 20 4.43 15.45 11.85
CA VAL A 20 4.32 16.90 11.72
C VAL A 20 3.34 17.42 12.78
N PRO A 21 3.70 18.43 13.58
CA PRO A 21 2.82 18.97 14.61
C PRO A 21 1.45 19.38 14.04
N PHE A 22 0.38 19.08 14.78
CA PHE A 22 -1.00 19.43 14.43
C PHE A 22 -1.51 18.80 13.11
N SER A 23 -0.87 17.73 12.62
CA SER A 23 -1.28 17.00 11.41
C SER A 23 -1.20 15.48 11.60
N THR A 24 -1.89 14.75 10.74
CA THR A 24 -1.76 13.28 10.59
C THR A 24 -0.61 12.89 9.64
N SER A 25 0.16 13.86 9.15
CA SER A 25 1.31 13.63 8.26
C SER A 25 2.60 13.36 9.03
N ALA A 26 3.52 12.64 8.39
CA ALA A 26 4.88 12.39 8.90
C ALA A 26 5.94 12.84 7.88
N MET A 27 7.13 13.17 8.39
CA MET A 27 8.28 13.57 7.59
C MET A 27 9.04 12.32 7.12
N VAL A 28 9.04 12.10 5.82
CA VAL A 28 9.70 10.97 5.15
C VAL A 28 10.58 11.47 3.99
N ASN A 29 11.53 10.64 3.55
CA ASN A 29 12.22 10.89 2.28
C ASN A 29 11.28 10.54 1.12
N ARG A 30 10.45 11.52 0.73
CA ARG A 30 9.43 11.34 -0.30
C ARG A 30 9.96 10.74 -1.59
N LYS A 31 11.15 11.14 -2.03
CA LYS A 31 11.71 10.69 -3.32
C LYS A 31 12.01 9.19 -3.26
N ASP A 32 12.80 8.78 -2.27
CA ASP A 32 13.19 7.38 -2.07
C ASP A 32 11.97 6.47 -1.85
N LEU A 33 11.03 6.93 -1.01
CA LEU A 33 9.81 6.19 -0.71
C LEU A 33 8.95 5.95 -1.95
N VAL A 34 8.81 6.97 -2.82
CA VAL A 34 8.05 6.85 -4.06
C VAL A 34 8.75 5.90 -5.03
N GLU A 35 10.07 6.03 -5.21
CA GLU A 35 10.85 5.16 -6.10
C GLU A 35 10.69 3.68 -5.69
N ARG A 36 10.83 3.36 -4.40
CA ARG A 36 10.65 2.00 -3.87
C ARG A 36 9.22 1.47 -4.04
N LEU A 37 8.21 2.32 -3.81
CA LEU A 37 6.81 1.95 -4.01
C LEU A 37 6.47 1.69 -5.49
N GLU A 38 7.08 2.44 -6.41
CA GLU A 38 6.90 2.22 -7.84
C GLU A 38 7.55 0.91 -8.28
N GLU A 39 8.77 0.61 -7.83
CA GLU A 39 9.42 -0.68 -8.07
C GLU A 39 8.58 -1.85 -7.55
N LEU A 40 8.02 -1.74 -6.34
CA LEU A 40 7.08 -2.73 -5.82
C LEU A 40 5.86 -2.90 -6.72
N ARG A 41 5.24 -1.81 -7.17
CA ARG A 41 4.04 -1.83 -8.03
C ARG A 41 4.30 -2.50 -9.38
N GLU A 42 5.46 -2.24 -9.99
CA GLU A 42 5.82 -2.83 -11.28
C GLU A 42 6.08 -4.34 -11.16
N ASN A 43 6.67 -4.78 -10.03
CA ASN A 43 6.99 -6.19 -9.80
C ASN A 43 5.82 -7.03 -9.24
N LEU A 44 4.69 -6.41 -8.87
CA LEU A 44 3.50 -7.14 -8.43
C LEU A 44 2.97 -8.09 -9.52
N PRO A 45 2.85 -9.41 -9.24
CA PRO A 45 2.35 -10.40 -10.19
C PRO A 45 0.96 -10.03 -10.70
N LEU A 46 0.71 -10.34 -11.97
CA LEU A 46 -0.55 -10.05 -12.63
C LEU A 46 -1.74 -10.75 -11.93
N GLU A 47 -1.52 -11.90 -11.27
CA GLU A 47 -2.56 -12.57 -10.49
C GLU A 47 -3.02 -11.76 -9.27
N ILE A 48 -2.13 -11.02 -8.61
CA ILE A 48 -2.49 -10.13 -7.48
C ILE A 48 -3.26 -8.90 -7.99
N LYS A 49 -2.86 -8.34 -9.14
CA LYS A 49 -3.57 -7.23 -9.79
C LYS A 49 -5.02 -7.59 -10.16
N ARG A 50 -5.29 -8.87 -10.50
CA ARG A 50 -6.65 -9.38 -10.80
C ARG A 50 -7.46 -9.68 -9.54
N ALA A 51 -6.83 -10.18 -8.46
CA ALA A 51 -7.53 -10.46 -7.20
C ALA A 51 -8.13 -9.21 -6.55
N ALA A 52 -7.49 -8.04 -6.69
CA ALA A 52 -8.04 -6.76 -6.24
C ALA A 52 -9.38 -6.40 -6.90
N HIS A 53 -9.59 -6.75 -8.18
CA HIS A 53 -10.88 -6.55 -8.86
C HIS A 53 -11.96 -7.54 -8.38
N VAL A 54 -11.60 -8.80 -8.11
CA VAL A 54 -12.55 -9.84 -7.69
C VAL A 54 -13.07 -9.65 -6.25
N VAL A 55 -12.34 -8.92 -5.41
CA VAL A 55 -12.78 -8.58 -4.03
C VAL A 55 -13.66 -7.32 -4.02
N ALA A 56 -13.45 -6.37 -4.93
CA ALA A 56 -14.35 -5.22 -5.11
C ALA A 56 -15.76 -5.66 -5.56
N ASP A 57 -15.86 -6.63 -6.47
CA ASP A 57 -17.15 -7.17 -6.95
C ASP A 57 -17.96 -7.93 -5.88
N ARG A 58 -17.34 -8.31 -4.75
CA ARG A 58 -18.05 -8.99 -3.65
C ARG A 58 -18.63 -8.03 -2.60
N GLN A 59 -18.31 -6.75 -2.64
CA GLN A 59 -18.93 -5.77 -1.74
C GLN A 59 -20.26 -5.23 -2.29
N ASP A 60 -20.47 -5.23 -3.62
CA ASP A 60 -21.74 -4.80 -4.22
C ASP A 60 -22.86 -5.86 -4.14
N VAL A 61 -22.52 -7.15 -4.08
CA VAL A 61 -23.55 -8.22 -3.99
C VAL A 61 -24.18 -8.30 -2.58
N LEU A 62 -23.51 -7.81 -1.55
CA LEU A 62 -24.05 -7.78 -0.18
C LEU A 62 -24.89 -6.52 0.12
N ALA A 63 -24.82 -5.49 -0.72
CA ALA A 63 -25.62 -4.27 -0.59
C ALA A 63 -27.04 -4.38 -1.19
N GLN A 64 -27.34 -5.44 -1.96
CA GLN A 64 -28.67 -5.68 -2.52
C GLN A 64 -29.55 -6.63 -1.69
N SER A 65 -29.13 -7.00 -0.47
CA SER A 65 -29.92 -7.90 0.39
C SER A 65 -30.11 -7.43 1.84
N ARG A 66 -30.33 -6.14 2.02
CA ARG A 66 -31.15 -5.65 3.14
C ARG A 66 -31.89 -4.38 2.78
#